data_AF-A0A7C4Y434-F1
#
_entry.id   AF-A0A7C4Y434-F1
#
_cell.length_a   1.000
_cell.length_b   1.000
_cell.length_c   1.000
_cell.angle_alpha   90.00
_cell.angle_beta   90.00
_cell.angle_gamma   90.00
#
_symmetry.space_group_name_H-M   'P 1'
#
loop_
_entity.id
_entity.type
_entity.pdbx_description
1 polymer ?
#
loop_
_entity_poly.entity_id
_entity_poly.type
_entity_poly.pdbx_seq_one_letter_code
_entity_poly.pdbx_strand_id
1 'polypeptide(L)'
;MIYDHEKDRYEAEVANGEYENLKGITFTSNYPLIEYLNSETRPLNKINLEIKVSDQKISEADRNKILNVLLNMQKISAFLCIPGKTKNLLNVILVLSLKKSGEVYSDEEIDFFVTIINQVSVYLENIKLLEDEKKAIEISADAEEKEKHIQELEQINKDLLKSREALAKAERVSTASRLSIALQHEINNPLTSVLAITQALNIRMDRDDSIDLDFILEKLKTVKNEANRINQLLARLSDISEPIVREYMPGVEMIDLNTPENRSASL
;
A
#
# COMPACT_ATOMS: atom_id res chain seq x y z
N MET A 1 -34.51 19.08 14.36
CA MET A 1 -33.28 18.35 14.72
C MET A 1 -33.11 17.19 13.76
N ILE A 2 -31.87 16.93 13.33
CA ILE A 2 -31.52 15.88 12.37
C ILE A 2 -30.47 14.98 13.04
N TYR A 3 -30.51 13.68 12.77
CA TYR A 3 -29.56 12.72 13.30
C TYR A 3 -28.24 12.72 12.50
N ASP A 4 -27.15 13.04 13.17
CA ASP A 4 -25.78 12.92 12.67
C ASP A 4 -25.26 11.51 13.00
N HIS A 5 -25.12 10.69 11.96
CA HIS A 5 -24.67 9.30 12.07
C HIS A 5 -23.17 9.17 12.37
N GLU A 6 -22.35 10.16 12.03
CA GLU A 6 -20.91 10.12 12.30
C GLU A 6 -20.63 10.37 13.78
N LYS A 7 -21.47 11.19 14.43
CA LYS A 7 -21.31 11.61 15.82
C LYS A 7 -22.31 10.98 16.80
N ASP A 8 -23.19 10.09 16.32
CA ASP A 8 -24.27 9.43 17.07
C ASP A 8 -25.07 10.40 17.96
N ARG A 9 -25.59 11.46 17.34
CA ARG A 9 -26.36 12.50 18.06
C ARG A 9 -27.34 13.21 17.15
N TYR A 10 -28.37 13.77 17.74
CA TYR A 10 -29.30 14.68 17.10
C TYR A 10 -28.81 16.10 17.26
N GLU A 11 -28.80 16.88 16.18
CA GLU A 11 -28.40 18.28 16.19
C GLU A 11 -29.54 19.17 15.66
N ALA A 12 -29.74 20.32 16.29
CA ALA A 12 -30.66 21.34 15.81
C ALA A 12 -30.03 22.12 14.64
N GLU A 13 -30.03 21.53 13.44
CA GLU A 13 -29.47 22.19 12.23
C GLU A 13 -30.22 23.45 11.82
N VAL A 14 -31.53 23.49 12.09
CA VAL A 14 -32.40 24.62 11.80
C VAL A 14 -33.20 24.96 13.05
N ALA A 15 -33.17 26.23 13.42
CA ALA A 15 -34.01 26.83 14.45
C ALA A 15 -34.38 28.24 13.98
N ASN A 16 -35.65 28.61 14.08
CA ASN A 16 -36.19 29.86 13.52
C ASN A 16 -37.01 30.62 14.57
N GLY A 17 -37.21 31.92 14.32
CA GLY A 17 -38.03 32.78 15.17
C GLY A 17 -37.31 33.16 16.46
N GLU A 18 -38.02 33.16 17.59
CA GLU A 18 -37.44 33.51 18.90
C GLU A 18 -36.46 32.46 19.44
N TYR A 19 -36.28 31.35 18.72
CA TYR A 19 -35.50 30.19 19.14
C TYR A 19 -34.24 29.96 18.28
N GLU A 20 -33.80 30.94 17.50
CA GLU A 20 -32.55 30.83 16.71
C GLU A 20 -31.33 30.48 17.57
N ASN A 21 -31.34 30.88 18.84
CA ASN A 21 -30.31 30.52 19.83
C ASN A 21 -30.24 29.01 20.13
N LEU A 22 -31.24 28.22 19.74
CA LEU A 22 -31.24 26.76 19.89
C LEU A 22 -30.52 26.04 18.74
N LYS A 23 -30.13 26.75 17.67
CA LYS A 23 -29.37 26.17 16.56
C LYS A 23 -28.04 25.61 17.07
N GLY A 24 -27.71 24.38 16.66
CA GLY A 24 -26.50 23.66 17.08
C GLY A 24 -26.60 22.97 18.45
N ILE A 25 -27.73 23.05 19.16
CA ILE A 25 -27.94 22.21 20.36
C ILE A 25 -27.96 20.74 19.94
N THR A 26 -27.28 19.91 20.72
CA THR A 26 -27.14 18.47 20.47
C THR A 26 -27.73 17.61 21.58
N PHE A 27 -28.30 16.46 21.20
CA PHE A 27 -28.78 15.43 22.11
C PHE A 27 -28.26 14.07 21.65
N THR A 28 -27.56 13.34 22.50
CA THR A 28 -27.14 11.96 22.19
C THR A 28 -28.33 11.00 22.26
N SER A 29 -28.19 9.83 21.64
CA SER A 29 -29.26 8.83 21.51
C SER A 29 -29.84 8.32 22.85
N ASN A 30 -29.07 8.44 23.94
CA ASN A 30 -29.45 8.06 25.31
C ASN A 30 -30.18 9.16 26.11
N TYR A 31 -30.47 10.32 25.52
CA TYR A 31 -31.26 11.33 26.22
C TYR A 31 -32.69 10.82 26.41
N PRO A 32 -33.31 11.02 27.59
CA PRO A 32 -34.67 10.55 27.88
C PRO A 32 -35.70 10.93 26.81
N LEU A 33 -35.65 12.16 26.28
CA LEU A 33 -36.52 12.59 25.19
C LEU A 33 -36.35 11.74 23.91
N ILE A 34 -35.10 11.43 23.55
CA ILE A 34 -34.76 10.69 22.34
C ILE A 34 -35.16 9.21 22.49
N GLU A 35 -34.83 8.59 23.63
CA GLU A 35 -35.26 7.23 23.93
C GLU A 35 -36.79 7.09 23.89
N TYR A 36 -37.50 8.07 24.46
CA TYR A 36 -38.96 8.09 24.43
C TYR A 36 -39.50 8.19 23.00
N LEU A 37 -38.98 9.13 22.19
CA LEU A 37 -39.34 9.29 20.78
C LEU A 37 -38.97 8.07 19.93
N ASN A 38 -37.93 7.33 20.29
CA ASN A 38 -37.59 6.07 19.63
C ASN A 38 -38.59 4.97 19.94
N SER A 39 -39.01 4.86 21.21
CA SER A 39 -39.97 3.86 21.66
C SER A 39 -41.40 4.10 21.18
N GLU A 40 -41.77 5.34 20.88
CA GLU A 40 -43.13 5.75 20.48
C GLU A 40 -43.18 6.22 19.02
N THR A 41 -44.24 5.89 18.28
CA THR A 41 -44.45 6.41 16.91
C THR A 41 -45.28 7.69 16.88
N ARG A 42 -45.79 8.12 18.04
CA ARG A 42 -46.71 9.25 18.15
C ARG A 42 -45.98 10.56 18.48
N PRO A 43 -46.51 11.71 18.06
CA PRO A 43 -46.06 13.02 18.53
C PRO A 43 -46.13 13.13 20.06
N LEU A 44 -45.10 13.72 20.66
CA LEU A 44 -45.06 14.04 22.08
C LEU A 44 -45.63 15.44 22.29
N ASN A 45 -46.83 15.50 22.84
CA ASN A 45 -47.46 16.74 23.27
C ASN A 45 -47.20 16.94 24.77
N LYS A 46 -46.64 18.10 25.14
CA LYS A 46 -46.33 18.46 26.53
C LYS A 46 -47.52 18.32 27.48
N ILE A 47 -48.71 18.78 27.07
CA ILE A 47 -49.92 18.71 27.90
C ILE A 47 -50.30 17.25 28.18
N ASN A 48 -50.23 16.39 27.17
CA ASN A 48 -50.57 14.98 27.33
C ASN A 48 -49.60 14.27 28.29
N LEU A 49 -48.33 14.65 28.28
CA LEU A 49 -47.32 14.13 29.22
C LEU A 49 -47.56 14.64 30.65
N GLU A 50 -47.89 15.92 30.82
CA GLU A 50 -48.24 16.50 32.13
C GLU A 50 -49.47 15.81 32.73
N ILE A 51 -50.51 15.57 31.93
CA ILE A 51 -51.71 14.82 32.36
C ILE A 51 -51.33 13.39 32.77
N LYS A 52 -50.49 12.69 31.99
CA LYS A 52 -50.01 11.34 32.33
C LYS A 52 -49.23 11.30 33.65
N VAL A 53 -48.42 12.32 33.94
CA VAL A 53 -47.69 12.43 35.21
C VAL A 53 -48.63 12.71 36.37
N SER A 54 -49.70 13.47 36.17
CA SER A 54 -50.69 13.72 37.22
C SER A 54 -51.58 12.52 37.56
N ASP A 55 -51.59 11.47 36.73
CA ASP A 55 -52.34 10.25 37.01
C ASP A 55 -51.76 9.51 38.24
N GLN A 56 -52.63 9.14 39.18
CA GLN A 56 -52.25 8.42 40.40
C GLN A 56 -51.91 6.94 40.15
N LYS A 57 -52.25 6.40 38.97
CA LYS A 57 -52.04 4.97 38.65
C LYS A 57 -50.69 4.66 38.00
N ILE A 58 -49.91 5.66 37.61
CA ILE A 58 -48.61 5.46 36.97
C ILE A 58 -47.56 4.99 37.98
N SER A 59 -46.66 4.10 37.57
CA SER A 59 -45.53 3.67 38.41
C SER A 59 -44.57 4.85 38.68
N GLU A 60 -43.91 4.86 39.83
CA GLU A 60 -42.88 5.86 40.16
C GLU A 60 -41.74 5.87 39.13
N ALA A 61 -41.36 4.71 38.60
CA ALA A 61 -40.33 4.60 37.57
C ALA A 61 -40.75 5.31 36.28
N ASP A 62 -41.98 5.10 35.81
CA ASP A 62 -42.47 5.73 34.57
C ASP A 62 -42.79 7.21 34.76
N ARG A 63 -43.26 7.60 35.96
CA ARG A 63 -43.38 9.01 36.36
C ARG A 63 -42.04 9.74 36.21
N ASN A 64 -40.97 9.17 36.75
CA ASN A 64 -39.62 9.75 36.66
C ASN A 64 -39.10 9.81 35.22
N LYS A 65 -39.37 8.79 34.40
CA LYS A 65 -39.03 8.83 32.96
C LYS A 65 -39.73 10.00 32.26
N ILE A 66 -41.04 10.17 32.43
CA ILE A 66 -41.78 11.25 31.78
C ILE A 66 -41.34 12.63 32.29
N LEU A 67 -41.06 12.77 33.59
CA LEU A 67 -40.52 14.03 34.14
C LEU A 67 -39.17 14.39 33.49
N ASN A 68 -38.29 13.41 33.28
CA ASN A 68 -37.02 13.65 32.59
C ASN A 68 -37.21 14.06 31.12
N VAL A 69 -38.21 13.47 30.43
CA VAL A 69 -38.60 13.89 29.07
C VAL A 69 -39.12 15.34 29.08
N LEU A 70 -39.99 15.70 30.02
CA LEU A 70 -40.50 17.08 30.17
C LEU A 70 -39.38 18.09 30.45
N LEU A 71 -38.40 17.73 31.28
CA LEU A 71 -37.20 18.56 31.52
C LEU A 71 -36.38 18.74 30.25
N ASN A 72 -36.22 17.68 29.45
CA ASN A 72 -35.53 17.76 28.17
C ASN A 72 -36.29 18.67 27.19
N MET A 73 -37.62 18.52 27.10
CA MET A 73 -38.48 19.40 26.29
C MET A 73 -38.35 20.85 26.71
N GLN A 74 -38.32 21.15 28.02
CA GLN A 74 -38.16 22.50 28.53
C GLN A 74 -36.83 23.13 28.09
N LYS A 75 -35.72 22.36 28.07
CA LYS A 75 -34.39 22.86 27.63
C LYS A 75 -34.39 23.41 26.20
N ILE A 76 -35.25 22.87 25.34
CA ILE A 76 -35.40 23.29 23.93
C ILE A 76 -36.71 24.03 23.67
N SER A 77 -37.36 24.54 24.73
CA SER A 77 -38.66 25.23 24.65
C SER A 77 -39.73 24.47 23.85
N ALA A 78 -39.66 23.13 23.87
CA ALA A 78 -40.56 22.28 23.12
C ALA A 78 -41.93 22.19 23.80
N PHE A 79 -42.96 22.38 22.99
CA PHE A 79 -44.34 22.07 23.33
C PHE A 79 -44.82 20.80 22.63
N LEU A 80 -44.40 20.60 21.39
CA LEU A 80 -44.70 19.43 20.57
C LEU A 80 -43.41 18.93 19.91
N CYS A 81 -43.11 17.64 20.08
CA CYS A 81 -42.01 16.98 19.37
C CYS A 81 -42.59 15.91 18.44
N ILE A 82 -42.32 16.03 17.15
CA ILE A 82 -42.85 15.14 16.12
C ILE A 82 -41.70 14.30 15.56
N PRO A 83 -41.72 12.97 15.77
CA PRO A 83 -40.70 12.09 15.23
C PRO A 83 -40.90 11.88 13.73
N GLY A 84 -39.82 12.04 12.99
CA GLY A 84 -39.71 11.65 11.59
C GLY A 84 -38.87 10.40 11.46
N LYS A 85 -39.53 9.30 11.14
CA LYS A 85 -38.90 7.97 11.10
C LYS A 85 -38.91 7.41 9.68
N THR A 86 -37.83 6.73 9.33
CA THR A 86 -37.80 5.87 8.15
C THR A 86 -37.32 4.48 8.54
N LYS A 87 -38.01 3.43 8.08
CA LYS A 87 -37.76 2.03 8.49
C LYS A 87 -37.65 1.86 10.02
N ASN A 88 -38.48 2.59 10.77
CA ASN A 88 -38.52 2.63 12.23
C ASN A 88 -37.30 3.27 12.93
N LEU A 89 -36.36 3.86 12.18
CA LEU A 89 -35.25 4.66 12.71
C LEU A 89 -35.65 6.12 12.77
N LEU A 90 -35.47 6.76 13.93
CA LEU A 90 -35.69 8.19 14.11
C LEU A 90 -34.53 8.97 13.49
N ASN A 91 -34.82 9.66 12.38
CA ASN A 91 -33.80 10.41 11.64
C ASN A 91 -33.98 11.93 11.83
N VAL A 92 -35.21 12.36 12.11
CA VAL A 92 -35.59 13.76 12.22
C VAL A 92 -36.53 13.95 13.40
N ILE A 93 -36.42 15.08 14.08
CA ILE A 93 -37.39 15.51 15.08
C ILE A 93 -37.77 16.95 14.75
N LEU A 94 -39.05 17.19 14.49
CA LEU A 94 -39.58 18.55 14.46
C LEU A 94 -39.96 18.96 15.87
N VAL A 95 -39.40 20.07 16.32
CA VAL A 95 -39.67 20.65 17.62
C VAL A 95 -40.45 21.93 17.40
N LEU A 96 -41.66 21.99 17.95
CA LEU A 96 -42.52 23.15 17.89
C LEU A 96 -42.74 23.68 19.31
N SER A 97 -42.58 24.99 19.48
CA SER A 97 -42.94 25.70 20.70
C SER A 97 -44.46 25.93 20.77
N LEU A 98 -44.92 26.60 21.82
CA LEU A 98 -46.28 27.12 21.88
C LEU A 98 -46.56 28.04 20.67
N LYS A 99 -47.81 28.03 20.20
CA LYS A 99 -48.27 28.94 19.17
C LYS A 99 -48.22 30.38 19.68
N LYS A 100 -47.99 31.34 18.78
CA LYS A 100 -48.10 32.77 19.09
C LYS A 100 -49.49 33.18 19.57
N SER A 101 -50.54 32.48 19.14
CA SER A 101 -51.91 32.69 19.63
C SER A 101 -52.10 32.23 21.08
N GLY A 102 -51.18 31.44 21.63
CA GLY A 102 -51.33 30.77 22.93
C GLY A 102 -52.22 29.53 22.91
N GLU A 103 -52.86 29.23 21.77
CA GLU A 103 -53.69 28.05 21.60
C GLU A 103 -52.86 26.77 21.47
N VAL A 104 -53.48 25.65 21.82
CA VAL A 104 -52.91 24.32 21.58
C VAL A 104 -52.97 23.96 20.09
N TYR A 105 -52.10 23.05 19.65
CA TYR A 105 -52.20 22.47 18.32
C TYR A 105 -53.40 21.54 18.24
N SER A 106 -54.20 21.66 17.17
CA SER A 106 -55.29 20.73 16.86
C SER A 106 -54.73 19.43 16.30
N ASP A 107 -55.52 18.36 16.36
CA ASP A 107 -55.12 17.06 15.81
C ASP A 107 -54.86 17.14 14.29
N GLU A 108 -55.64 17.95 13.57
CA GLU A 108 -55.45 18.19 12.12
C GLU A 108 -54.10 18.85 11.80
N GLU A 109 -53.67 19.81 12.60
CA GLU A 109 -52.35 20.43 12.44
C GLU A 109 -51.23 19.45 12.78
N ILE A 110 -51.40 18.66 13.84
CA ILE A 110 -50.44 17.63 14.24
C ILE A 110 -50.29 16.59 13.12
N ASP A 111 -51.38 16.10 12.56
CA ASP A 111 -51.39 15.13 11.46
C ASP A 111 -50.76 15.70 10.19
N PHE A 112 -51.01 16.98 9.91
CA PHE A 112 -50.33 17.69 8.83
C PHE A 112 -48.80 17.70 9.06
N PHE A 113 -48.33 18.11 10.24
CA PHE A 113 -46.90 18.14 10.52
C PHE A 113 -46.27 16.74 10.54
N VAL A 114 -46.97 15.72 11.05
CA VAL A 114 -46.52 14.32 10.99
C VAL A 114 -46.30 13.91 9.53
N THR A 115 -47.23 14.25 8.64
CA THR A 115 -47.12 13.95 7.21
C THR A 115 -45.89 14.61 6.59
N ILE A 116 -45.70 15.91 6.84
CA ILE A 116 -44.53 16.65 6.33
C ILE A 116 -43.24 16.06 6.86
N ILE A 117 -43.17 15.76 8.16
CA ILE A 117 -41.95 15.28 8.79
C ILE A 117 -41.57 13.88 8.31
N ASN A 118 -42.53 12.99 8.08
CA ASN A 118 -42.25 11.71 7.44
C ASN A 118 -41.73 11.88 6.00
N GLN A 119 -42.26 12.81 5.21
CA GLN A 119 -41.73 13.10 3.88
C GLN A 119 -40.29 13.67 3.93
N VAL A 120 -40.03 14.58 4.88
CA VAL A 120 -38.68 15.12 5.11
C VAL A 120 -37.70 14.02 5.54
N SER A 121 -38.12 13.08 6.39
CA SER A 121 -37.29 11.95 6.81
C SER A 121 -36.90 11.04 5.64
N VAL A 122 -37.82 10.76 4.73
CA VAL A 122 -37.53 9.99 3.52
C VAL A 122 -36.56 10.75 2.61
N TYR A 123 -36.80 12.05 2.41
CA TYR A 123 -35.93 12.88 1.57
C TYR A 123 -34.50 12.97 2.11
N LEU A 124 -34.33 13.15 3.42
CA LEU A 124 -33.01 13.19 4.05
C LEU A 124 -32.29 11.85 3.99
N GLU A 125 -33.00 10.72 4.16
CA GLU A 125 -32.39 9.39 3.94
C GLU A 125 -31.91 9.24 2.49
N ASN A 126 -32.69 9.69 1.52
CA ASN A 126 -32.30 9.62 0.11
C ASN A 126 -31.08 10.47 -0.22
N ILE A 127 -30.98 11.70 0.31
CA ILE A 127 -29.78 12.53 0.14
C ILE A 127 -28.55 11.80 0.68
N LYS A 128 -28.65 11.27 1.89
CA LYS A 128 -27.54 10.55 2.52
C LYS A 128 -27.13 9.31 1.70
N LEU A 129 -28.10 8.53 1.24
CA LEU A 129 -27.83 7.36 0.39
C LEU A 129 -27.11 7.75 -0.90
N LEU A 130 -27.50 8.86 -1.55
CA LEU A 130 -26.84 9.37 -2.75
C LEU A 130 -25.39 9.81 -2.47
N GLU A 131 -25.13 10.44 -1.33
CA GLU A 131 -23.78 10.83 -0.92
C GLU A 131 -22.89 9.61 -0.65
N ASP A 132 -23.42 8.61 0.04
CA ASP A 132 -22.71 7.36 0.34
C ASP A 132 -22.41 6.57 -0.95
N GLU A 133 -23.38 6.50 -1.88
CA GLU A 133 -23.20 5.88 -3.20
C GLU A 133 -22.10 6.59 -4.00
N LYS A 134 -22.11 7.93 -4.02
CA LYS A 134 -21.09 8.72 -4.72
C LYS A 134 -19.69 8.45 -4.17
N LYS A 135 -19.54 8.42 -2.85
CA LYS A 135 -18.25 8.09 -2.19
C LYS A 135 -17.78 6.68 -2.57
N ALA A 136 -18.68 5.71 -2.59
CA ALA A 136 -18.35 4.33 -2.97
C ALA A 136 -17.85 4.23 -4.43
N ILE A 137 -18.49 4.96 -5.35
CA ILE A 137 -18.08 5.03 -6.76
C ILE A 137 -16.67 5.64 -6.88
N GLU A 138 -16.40 6.74 -6.19
CA GLU A 138 -15.08 7.39 -6.19
C GLU A 138 -13.98 6.45 -5.68
N ILE A 139 -14.24 5.73 -4.58
CA ILE A 139 -13.29 4.74 -4.03
C ILE A 139 -13.06 3.58 -5.01
N SER A 140 -14.13 3.10 -5.67
CA SER A 140 -14.01 2.00 -6.64
C SER A 140 -13.17 2.40 -7.85
N ALA A 141 -13.34 3.62 -8.35
CA ALA A 141 -12.56 4.13 -9.49
C ALA A 141 -11.06 4.24 -9.15
N ASP A 142 -10.72 4.78 -7.97
CA ASP A 142 -9.33 4.86 -7.50
C ASP A 142 -8.71 3.46 -7.29
N ALA A 143 -9.50 2.50 -6.80
CA ALA A 143 -9.05 1.12 -6.65
C ALA A 143 -8.74 0.46 -8.01
N GLU A 144 -9.58 0.66 -9.02
CA GLU A 144 -9.34 0.16 -10.39
C GLU A 144 -8.09 0.76 -11.04
N GLU A 145 -7.83 2.06 -10.83
CA GLU A 145 -6.64 2.73 -11.35
C GLU A 145 -5.36 2.20 -10.68
N LYS A 146 -5.39 1.99 -9.36
CA LYS A 146 -4.28 1.40 -8.61
C LYS A 146 -4.00 -0.04 -9.03
N GLU A 147 -5.03 -0.83 -9.26
CA GLU A 147 -4.88 -2.22 -9.71
C GLU A 147 -4.17 -2.29 -11.07
N LYS A 148 -4.52 -1.41 -12.01
CA LYS A 148 -3.81 -1.30 -13.30
C LYS A 148 -2.33 -0.97 -13.12
N HIS A 149 -2.01 0.02 -12.27
CA HIS A 149 -0.62 0.37 -11.98
C HIS A 149 0.17 -0.76 -11.33
N ILE A 150 -0.45 -1.52 -10.42
CA ILE A 150 0.18 -2.69 -9.79
C ILE A 150 0.53 -3.74 -10.86
N GLN A 151 -0.42 -4.04 -11.76
CA GLN A 151 -0.20 -4.99 -12.85
C GLN A 151 0.93 -4.55 -13.80
N GLU A 152 1.00 -3.26 -14.14
CA GLU A 152 2.10 -2.70 -14.93
C GLU A 152 3.45 -2.82 -14.21
N LEU A 153 3.51 -2.49 -12.93
CA LEU A 153 4.73 -2.60 -12.12
C LEU A 153 5.22 -4.05 -12.00
N GLU A 154 4.31 -5.00 -11.81
CA GLU A 154 4.65 -6.43 -11.77
C GLU A 154 5.26 -6.89 -13.09
N GLN A 155 4.67 -6.47 -14.22
CA GLN A 155 5.18 -6.80 -15.54
C GLN A 155 6.57 -6.20 -15.79
N ILE A 156 6.76 -4.92 -15.45
CA ILE A 156 8.06 -4.24 -15.56
C ILE A 156 9.12 -4.94 -14.71
N ASN A 157 8.78 -5.32 -13.47
CA ASN A 157 9.71 -5.99 -12.57
C ASN A 157 10.13 -7.37 -13.13
N LYS A 158 9.17 -8.12 -13.68
CA LYS A 158 9.43 -9.40 -14.35
C LYS A 158 10.39 -9.25 -15.53
N ASP A 159 10.19 -8.24 -16.37
CA ASP A 159 11.04 -8.01 -17.54
C ASP A 159 12.41 -7.46 -17.15
N LEU A 160 12.49 -6.68 -16.07
CA LEU A 160 13.75 -6.24 -15.46
C LEU A 160 14.58 -7.43 -14.96
N LEU A 161 13.95 -8.38 -14.26
CA LEU A 161 14.63 -9.60 -13.77
C LEU A 161 15.19 -10.43 -14.92
N LYS A 162 14.39 -10.67 -15.98
CA LYS A 162 14.87 -11.38 -17.18
C LYS A 162 16.05 -10.66 -17.83
N SER A 163 15.98 -9.33 -17.95
CA SER A 163 17.06 -8.54 -18.55
C SER A 163 18.34 -8.60 -17.72
N ARG A 164 18.23 -8.57 -16.38
CA ARG A 164 19.36 -8.74 -15.47
C ARG A 164 20.01 -10.12 -15.60
N GLU A 165 19.21 -11.19 -15.67
CA GLU A 165 19.73 -12.55 -15.88
C GLU A 165 20.45 -12.70 -17.22
N ALA A 166 19.88 -12.13 -18.28
CA ALA A 166 20.49 -12.13 -19.61
C ALA A 166 21.84 -11.38 -19.62
N LEU A 167 21.90 -10.21 -18.96
CA LEU A 167 23.14 -9.44 -18.81
C LEU A 167 24.19 -10.21 -18.01
N ALA A 168 23.82 -10.79 -16.87
CA ALA A 168 24.73 -11.59 -16.05
C ALA A 168 25.29 -12.79 -16.83
N LYS A 169 24.46 -13.44 -17.66
CA LYS A 169 24.91 -14.52 -18.53
C LYS A 169 25.86 -14.03 -19.61
N ALA A 170 25.54 -12.92 -20.28
CA ALA A 170 26.39 -12.32 -21.31
C ALA A 170 27.76 -11.92 -20.75
N GLU A 171 27.78 -11.35 -19.54
CA GLU A 171 29.01 -10.98 -18.85
C GLU A 171 29.86 -12.19 -18.50
N ARG A 172 29.27 -13.27 -17.96
CA ARG A 172 29.98 -14.53 -17.70
C ARG A 172 30.63 -15.11 -18.96
N VAL A 173 29.88 -15.14 -20.06
CA VAL A 173 30.38 -15.64 -21.36
C VAL A 173 31.49 -14.75 -21.89
N SER A 174 31.34 -13.43 -21.81
CA SER A 174 32.38 -12.47 -22.21
C SER A 174 33.67 -12.66 -21.41
N THR A 175 33.58 -12.77 -20.08
CA THR A 175 34.74 -13.02 -19.21
C THR A 175 35.39 -14.36 -19.50
N ALA A 176 34.61 -15.44 -19.67
CA ALA A 176 35.14 -16.75 -20.06
C ALA A 176 35.85 -16.71 -21.43
N SER A 177 35.31 -15.94 -22.38
CA SER A 177 35.90 -15.72 -23.69
C SER A 177 37.24 -14.97 -23.59
N ARG A 178 37.30 -13.87 -22.83
CA ARG A 178 38.53 -13.11 -22.57
C ARG A 178 39.60 -13.96 -21.88
N LEU A 179 39.21 -14.80 -20.92
CA LEU A 179 40.12 -15.76 -20.26
C LEU A 179 40.66 -16.79 -21.26
N SER A 180 39.78 -17.32 -22.12
CA SER A 180 40.17 -18.33 -23.12
C SER A 180 41.20 -17.79 -24.11
N ILE A 181 41.00 -16.56 -24.58
CA ILE A 181 41.98 -15.85 -25.44
C ILE A 181 43.29 -15.67 -24.68
N ALA A 182 43.23 -15.22 -23.43
CA ALA A 182 44.43 -15.00 -22.62
C ALA A 182 45.27 -16.26 -22.43
N LEU A 183 44.60 -17.36 -22.03
CA LEU A 183 45.24 -18.65 -21.83
C LEU A 183 45.82 -19.22 -23.12
N GLN A 184 45.11 -19.08 -24.25
CA GLN A 184 45.64 -19.51 -25.55
C GLN A 184 46.98 -18.84 -25.83
N HIS A 185 47.09 -17.53 -25.67
CA HIS A 185 48.35 -16.84 -25.93
C HIS A 185 49.46 -17.24 -24.96
N GLU A 186 49.17 -17.28 -23.66
CA GLU A 186 50.21 -17.51 -22.66
C GLU A 186 50.66 -18.97 -22.56
N ILE A 187 49.80 -19.94 -22.91
CA ILE A 187 50.15 -21.37 -22.94
C ILE A 187 50.78 -21.74 -24.30
N ASN A 188 50.28 -21.19 -25.42
CA ASN A 188 50.86 -21.51 -26.73
C ASN A 188 52.31 -21.02 -26.84
N ASN A 189 52.69 -19.93 -26.16
CA ASN A 189 54.06 -19.42 -26.14
C ASN A 189 55.11 -20.45 -25.65
N PRO A 190 55.04 -20.97 -24.41
CA PRO A 190 55.95 -22.00 -23.91
C PRO A 190 55.83 -23.31 -24.69
N LEU A 191 54.62 -23.72 -25.12
CA LEU A 191 54.44 -24.92 -25.94
C LEU A 191 55.18 -24.82 -27.28
N THR A 192 55.11 -23.67 -27.95
CA THR A 192 55.83 -23.43 -29.21
C THR A 192 57.33 -23.57 -29.00
N SER A 193 57.86 -23.06 -27.89
CA SER A 193 59.28 -23.22 -27.49
C SER A 193 59.65 -24.68 -27.26
N VAL A 194 58.84 -25.43 -26.51
CA VAL A 194 59.04 -26.88 -26.28
C VAL A 194 59.03 -27.67 -27.60
N LEU A 195 58.06 -27.39 -28.47
CA LEU A 195 57.94 -28.08 -29.76
C LEU A 195 59.13 -27.76 -30.66
N ALA A 196 59.54 -26.50 -30.77
CA ALA A 196 60.68 -26.11 -31.58
C ALA A 196 62.00 -26.76 -31.11
N ILE A 197 62.21 -26.83 -29.79
CA ILE A 197 63.40 -27.47 -29.21
C ILE A 197 63.40 -28.97 -29.48
N THR A 198 62.29 -29.66 -29.24
CA THR A 198 62.20 -31.12 -29.45
C THR A 198 62.36 -31.48 -30.93
N GLN A 199 61.76 -30.71 -31.85
CA GLN A 199 61.97 -30.86 -33.29
C GLN A 199 63.43 -30.65 -33.70
N ALA A 200 64.08 -29.60 -33.19
CA ALA A 200 65.48 -29.31 -33.51
C ALA A 200 66.44 -30.42 -33.02
N LEU A 201 66.18 -30.98 -31.84
CA LEU A 201 66.95 -32.12 -31.32
C LEU A 201 66.73 -33.37 -32.18
N ASN A 202 65.48 -33.69 -32.54
CA ASN A 202 65.16 -34.87 -33.35
C ASN A 202 65.80 -34.80 -34.74
N ILE A 203 65.73 -33.64 -35.41
CA ILE A 203 66.36 -33.42 -36.72
C ILE A 203 67.88 -33.64 -36.68
N ARG A 204 68.55 -33.21 -35.60
CA ARG A 204 70.00 -33.42 -35.45
C ARG A 204 70.34 -34.87 -35.16
N MET A 205 69.53 -35.57 -34.36
CA MET A 205 69.70 -37.00 -34.10
C MET A 205 69.54 -37.84 -35.37
N ASP A 206 68.56 -37.51 -36.23
CA ASP A 206 68.31 -38.21 -37.50
C ASP A 206 69.44 -38.03 -38.53
N ARG A 207 70.26 -36.97 -38.38
CA ARG A 207 71.38 -36.66 -39.29
C ARG A 207 72.71 -37.29 -38.89
N ASP A 208 72.74 -38.09 -37.81
CA ASP A 208 73.95 -38.68 -37.21
C ASP A 208 75.04 -37.62 -36.89
N ASP A 209 74.60 -36.39 -36.58
CA ASP A 209 75.47 -35.33 -36.08
C ASP A 209 75.95 -35.72 -34.68
N SER A 210 77.25 -35.60 -34.39
CA SER A 210 77.75 -35.77 -33.01
C SER A 210 77.24 -34.61 -32.15
N ILE A 211 76.15 -34.83 -31.40
CA ILE A 211 75.59 -33.83 -30.50
C ILE A 211 76.28 -33.95 -29.14
N ASP A 212 76.78 -32.83 -28.63
CA ASP A 212 77.33 -32.74 -27.29
C ASP A 212 76.23 -32.99 -26.23
N LEU A 213 76.54 -33.81 -25.23
CA LEU A 213 75.65 -34.11 -24.11
C LEU A 213 75.28 -32.83 -23.34
N ASP A 214 76.21 -31.89 -23.21
CA ASP A 214 75.98 -30.61 -22.53
C ASP A 214 74.91 -29.78 -23.25
N PHE A 215 74.92 -29.78 -24.59
CA PHE A 215 73.91 -29.09 -25.39
C PHE A 215 72.51 -29.74 -25.23
N ILE A 216 72.43 -31.08 -25.22
CA ILE A 216 71.16 -31.79 -24.99
C ILE A 216 70.60 -31.46 -23.61
N LEU A 217 71.44 -31.50 -22.57
CA LEU A 217 71.06 -31.18 -21.20
C LEU A 217 70.57 -29.73 -21.06
N GLU A 218 71.21 -28.78 -21.74
CA GLU A 218 70.75 -27.38 -21.79
C GLU A 218 69.35 -27.26 -22.41
N LYS A 219 69.11 -27.93 -23.55
CA LYS A 219 67.80 -27.91 -24.22
C LYS A 219 66.70 -28.59 -23.43
N LEU A 220 66.99 -29.73 -22.81
CA LEU A 220 66.05 -30.40 -21.90
C LEU A 220 65.74 -29.56 -20.66
N LYS A 221 66.72 -28.81 -20.14
CA LYS A 221 66.50 -27.86 -19.03
C LYS A 221 65.55 -26.74 -19.45
N THR A 222 65.69 -26.20 -20.65
CA THR A 222 64.76 -25.19 -21.20
C THR A 222 63.34 -25.76 -21.36
N VAL A 223 63.19 -26.96 -21.91
CA VAL A 223 61.89 -27.65 -22.01
C VAL A 223 61.24 -27.82 -20.64
N LYS A 224 62.01 -28.28 -19.64
CA LYS A 224 61.53 -28.41 -18.26
C LYS A 224 61.07 -27.08 -17.68
N ASN A 225 61.80 -26.00 -17.93
CA ASN A 225 61.44 -24.67 -17.45
C ASN A 225 60.15 -24.15 -18.09
N GLU A 226 59.96 -24.35 -19.39
CA GLU A 226 58.71 -23.97 -20.08
C GLU A 226 57.52 -24.81 -19.62
N ALA A 227 57.71 -26.11 -19.38
CA ALA A 227 56.67 -26.95 -18.78
C ALA A 227 56.29 -26.49 -17.36
N ASN A 228 57.29 -26.12 -16.54
CA ASN A 228 57.05 -25.53 -15.22
C ASN A 228 56.32 -24.18 -15.31
N ARG A 229 56.63 -23.36 -16.32
CA ARG A 229 55.96 -22.09 -16.57
C ARG A 229 54.48 -22.28 -16.90
N ILE A 230 54.15 -23.28 -17.72
CA ILE A 230 52.74 -23.66 -18.00
C ILE A 230 52.03 -24.05 -16.69
N ASN A 231 52.65 -24.89 -15.86
CA ASN A 231 52.06 -25.29 -14.58
C ASN A 231 51.85 -24.09 -13.63
N GLN A 232 52.79 -23.14 -13.60
CA GLN A 232 52.65 -21.92 -12.80
C GLN A 232 51.52 -21.02 -13.31
N LEU A 233 51.33 -20.91 -14.63
CA LEU A 233 50.21 -20.18 -15.23
C LEU A 233 48.86 -20.80 -14.87
N LEU A 234 48.73 -22.13 -14.94
CA LEU A 234 47.52 -22.85 -14.54
C LEU A 234 47.22 -22.70 -13.04
N ALA A 235 48.26 -22.69 -12.19
CA ALA A 235 48.10 -22.45 -10.75
C ALA A 235 47.59 -21.03 -10.48
N ARG A 236 48.18 -20.01 -11.12
CA ARG A 236 47.74 -18.60 -10.96
C ARG A 236 46.31 -18.39 -11.42
N LEU A 237 45.87 -19.05 -12.49
CA LEU A 237 44.48 -18.97 -12.98
C LEU A 237 43.45 -19.39 -11.93
N SER A 238 43.81 -20.33 -11.04
CA SER A 238 42.92 -20.83 -9.98
C SER A 238 42.72 -19.83 -8.83
N ASP A 239 43.61 -18.84 -8.71
CA ASP A 239 43.63 -17.85 -7.62
C ASP A 239 43.09 -16.47 -8.03
N ILE A 240 42.66 -16.27 -9.30
CA ILE A 240 42.16 -14.96 -9.77
C ILE A 240 40.78 -14.66 -9.18
N SER A 241 40.68 -13.64 -8.33
CA SER A 241 39.40 -13.08 -7.84
C SER A 241 38.88 -11.90 -8.69
N GLU A 242 39.76 -11.06 -9.25
CA GLU A 242 39.36 -9.91 -10.08
C GLU A 242 40.33 -9.71 -11.27
N PRO A 243 39.90 -9.96 -12.52
CA PRO A 243 40.76 -9.86 -13.69
C PRO A 243 40.78 -8.45 -14.31
N ILE A 244 41.98 -7.97 -14.68
CA ILE A 244 42.16 -6.71 -15.41
C ILE A 244 42.09 -6.97 -16.92
N VAL A 245 41.28 -6.20 -17.65
CA VAL A 245 41.07 -6.35 -19.10
C VAL A 245 41.89 -5.33 -19.89
N ARG A 246 42.48 -5.74 -21.02
CA ARG A 246 43.19 -4.88 -21.98
C ARG A 246 42.75 -5.18 -23.41
N GLU A 247 42.88 -4.20 -24.30
CA GLU A 247 42.60 -4.35 -25.73
C GLU A 247 43.80 -5.06 -26.42
N TYR A 248 43.54 -6.22 -27.01
CA TYR A 248 44.54 -7.08 -27.67
C TYR A 248 44.68 -6.73 -29.16
N MET A 249 43.56 -6.53 -29.83
CA MET A 249 43.44 -6.07 -31.22
C MET A 249 42.18 -5.21 -31.34
N PRO A 250 42.01 -4.40 -32.41
CA PRO A 250 40.82 -3.57 -32.55
C PRO A 250 39.53 -4.39 -32.38
N GLY A 251 38.80 -4.14 -31.29
CA GLY A 251 37.55 -4.83 -30.96
C GLY A 251 37.69 -6.20 -30.28
N VAL A 252 38.88 -6.63 -29.88
CA VAL A 252 39.12 -7.88 -29.12
C VAL A 252 39.82 -7.56 -27.81
N GLU A 253 39.13 -7.82 -26.71
CA GLU A 253 39.64 -7.66 -25.35
C GLU A 253 40.19 -8.97 -24.79
N MET A 254 41.19 -8.88 -23.91
CA MET A 254 41.86 -10.00 -23.27
C MET A 254 42.15 -9.67 -21.80
N ILE A 255 42.13 -10.68 -20.93
CA ILE A 255 42.52 -10.52 -19.52
C ILE A 255 44.04 -10.56 -19.40
N ASP A 256 44.62 -9.61 -18.68
CA ASP A 256 46.05 -9.58 -18.36
C ASP A 256 46.33 -10.46 -17.14
N LEU A 257 47.02 -11.58 -17.38
CA LEU A 257 47.39 -12.57 -16.37
C LEU A 257 48.73 -12.24 -15.66
N ASN A 258 49.40 -11.15 -16.06
CA ASN A 258 50.70 -10.74 -15.52
C ASN A 258 50.62 -9.54 -14.55
N THR A 259 49.42 -9.01 -14.31
CA THR A 259 49.23 -7.90 -13.37
C THR A 259 49.32 -8.39 -11.92
N PRO A 260 50.17 -7.77 -11.06
CA PRO A 260 50.27 -8.15 -9.67
C PRO A 260 48.95 -7.90 -8.93
N GLU A 261 48.54 -8.85 -8.09
CA GLU A 261 47.39 -8.71 -7.18
C GLU A 261 47.41 -7.34 -6.50
N ASN A 262 46.41 -6.51 -6.78
CA ASN A 262 46.11 -5.41 -5.89
C ASN A 262 45.40 -6.04 -4.69
N ARG A 263 46.16 -6.40 -3.65
CA ARG A 263 45.60 -6.76 -2.35
C ARG A 263 44.83 -5.55 -1.84
N SER A 264 43.53 -5.51 -2.12
CA SER A 264 42.59 -4.63 -1.45
C SER A 264 42.55 -5.04 0.02
N ALA A 265 43.32 -4.30 0.82
CA ALA A 265 43.07 -4.18 2.24
C ALA A 265 41.65 -3.64 2.42
N SER A 266 40.78 -4.42 3.06
CA SER A 266 39.49 -3.94 3.54
C SER A 266 39.26 -4.45 4.95
N LEU A 267 39.18 -3.46 5.85
CA LEU A 267 38.62 -3.48 7.20
C LEU A 267 37.11 -3.77 7.17
#